data_AF-A0A8J5N843-F1
#
_entry.id   AF-A0A8J5N843-F1
#
_cell.length_a   1.000
_cell.length_b   1.000
_cell.length_c   1.000
_cell.angle_alpha   90.00
_cell.angle_beta   90.00
_cell.angle_gamma   90.00
#
_symmetry.space_group_name_H-M   'P 1'
#
loop_
_entity.id
_entity.type
_entity.pdbx_description
1 polymer ?
#
loop_
_entity_poly.entity_id
_entity_poly.type
_entity_poly.pdbx_seq_one_letter_code
_entity_poly.pdbx_strand_id
1 'polypeptide(L)'
;MIVPLLHQWTKANALFKPPVINQCRTIELKLTKLWHKAVETSLGKGNLARKNEFLHTLDTLFDILTCKCSIQLCSESNCSHSGKRENNSHIDCGCPREKKIPVLELEFIKAQRTKAEGQGSMQMGSIDYSETKKQIANAKKREQIREREQKKKMKSEEAIQREEELCQDVYHFFDSSSDEQEATSDDSSKEPSEPLPKKMKYNTRNISNIALASIRHHAGLLPPINVNATKLSELVDLSLEVLEPPLTTSLTSQELRNLKETPMQVPKWPSHTQSVERCVKMVTEAAGHVYSHERRE
;
A
#
# COMPACT_ATOMS: atom_id res chain seq x y z
N MET A 1 -0.12 41.07 5.95
CA MET A 1 -0.06 40.07 7.04
C MET A 1 1.11 39.06 6.94
N ILE A 2 1.87 39.01 5.84
CA ILE A 2 2.97 38.02 5.66
C ILE A 2 4.25 38.40 6.42
N VAL A 3 4.57 39.70 6.51
CA VAL A 3 5.81 40.22 7.13
C VAL A 3 5.91 39.96 8.65
N PRO A 4 4.86 40.16 9.47
CA PRO A 4 4.92 39.86 10.91
C PRO A 4 5.08 38.36 11.18
N LEU A 5 4.47 37.53 10.33
CA LEU A 5 4.51 36.08 10.41
C LEU A 5 5.91 35.55 10.08
N LEU A 6 6.54 36.11 9.04
CA LEU A 6 7.93 35.83 8.70
C LEU A 6 8.88 36.28 9.81
N HIS A 7 8.66 37.45 10.42
CA HIS A 7 9.49 37.93 11.53
C HIS A 7 9.36 37.05 12.78
N GLN A 8 8.14 36.66 13.15
CA GLN A 8 7.92 35.73 14.26
C GLN A 8 8.51 34.34 13.97
N TRP A 9 8.38 33.83 12.76
CA TRP A 9 8.96 32.56 12.34
C TRP A 9 10.50 32.59 12.39
N THR A 10 11.14 33.65 11.87
CA THR A 10 12.60 33.81 11.92
C THR A 10 13.10 33.94 13.36
N LYS A 11 12.38 34.68 14.21
CA LYS A 11 12.70 34.82 15.64
C LYS A 11 12.56 33.49 16.40
N ALA A 12 11.53 32.70 16.09
CA ALA A 12 11.34 31.37 16.68
C ALA A 12 12.41 30.39 16.18
N ASN A 13 12.70 30.36 14.89
CA ASN A 13 13.71 29.48 14.29
C ASN A 13 15.13 29.77 14.75
N ALA A 14 15.47 31.03 15.01
CA ALA A 14 16.78 31.38 15.58
C ALA A 14 17.01 30.74 16.98
N LEU A 15 15.94 30.39 17.69
CA LEU A 15 16.00 29.70 18.98
C LEU A 15 16.06 28.17 18.85
N PHE A 16 15.63 27.63 17.70
CA PHE A 16 15.74 26.22 17.35
C PHE A 16 17.15 25.91 16.85
N LYS A 17 18.06 25.62 17.79
CA LYS A 17 19.27 24.87 17.44
C LYS A 17 18.91 23.38 17.43
N PRO A 18 18.96 22.69 16.27
CA PRO A 18 18.68 21.25 16.24
C PRO A 18 19.70 20.53 17.14
N PRO A 19 19.29 19.45 17.83
CA PRO A 19 20.21 18.70 18.67
C PRO A 19 21.35 18.14 17.82
N VAL A 20 22.58 18.26 18.29
CA VAL A 20 23.75 17.69 17.61
C VAL A 20 23.64 16.17 17.65
N ILE A 21 23.29 15.59 16.51
CA ILE A 21 23.32 14.16 16.23
C ILE A 21 24.78 13.72 16.09
N ASN A 22 25.08 12.46 16.43
CA ASN A 22 26.38 11.87 16.11
C ASN A 22 26.71 12.06 14.61
N GLN A 23 27.92 12.49 14.30
CA GLN A 23 28.37 12.66 12.91
C GLN A 23 28.37 11.30 12.19
N CYS A 24 28.20 11.31 10.85
CA CYS A 24 28.16 10.09 10.04
C CYS A 24 29.35 9.16 10.32
N ARG A 25 30.57 9.71 10.42
CA ARG A 25 31.78 8.95 10.76
C ARG A 25 31.68 8.22 12.10
N THR A 26 31.07 8.83 13.12
CA THR A 26 30.87 8.20 14.43
C THR A 26 29.83 7.08 14.36
N ILE A 27 28.80 7.24 13.53
CA ILE A 27 27.77 6.23 13.32
C ILE A 27 28.35 5.03 12.56
N GLU A 28 29.11 5.26 11.49
CA GLU A 28 29.79 4.22 10.71
C GLU A 28 30.70 3.37 11.60
N LEU A 29 31.56 4.00 12.41
CA LEU A 29 32.45 3.28 13.32
C LEU A 29 31.68 2.42 14.33
N LYS A 30 30.52 2.88 14.80
CA LYS A 30 29.65 2.10 15.70
C LYS A 30 29.05 0.91 14.96
N LEU A 31 28.51 1.12 13.77
CA LEU A 31 27.93 0.07 12.94
C LEU A 31 28.97 -1.00 12.61
N THR A 32 30.19 -0.61 12.22
CA THR A 32 31.27 -1.57 11.95
C THR A 32 31.61 -2.40 13.19
N LYS A 33 31.72 -1.78 14.37
CA LYS A 33 32.00 -2.53 15.63
C LYS A 33 30.88 -3.51 15.96
N LEU A 34 29.62 -3.11 15.78
CA LEU A 34 28.46 -3.93 16.05
C LEU A 34 28.33 -5.09 15.07
N TRP A 35 28.64 -4.84 13.79
CA TRP A 35 28.70 -5.86 12.77
C TRP A 35 29.72 -6.95 13.12
N HIS A 36 30.93 -6.56 13.54
CA HIS A 36 31.95 -7.53 13.99
C HIS A 36 31.46 -8.34 15.20
N LYS A 37 30.83 -7.69 16.21
CA LYS A 37 30.24 -8.40 17.35
C LYS A 37 29.14 -9.38 16.94
N ALA A 38 28.32 -9.01 15.94
CA ALA A 38 27.28 -9.88 15.40
C ALA A 38 27.88 -11.12 14.72
N VAL A 39 28.92 -10.94 13.90
CA VAL A 39 29.64 -12.02 13.23
C VAL A 39 30.31 -12.96 14.24
N GLU A 40 30.97 -12.42 15.28
CA GLU A 40 31.55 -13.26 16.33
C GLU A 40 30.48 -14.10 17.06
N THR A 41 29.33 -13.47 17.35
CA THR A 41 28.21 -14.11 18.04
C THR A 41 27.56 -15.21 17.19
N SER A 42 27.41 -15.00 15.88
CA SER A 42 26.83 -15.97 14.95
C SER A 42 27.76 -17.17 14.70
N LEU A 43 29.08 -16.95 14.72
CA LEU A 43 30.09 -18.01 14.67
C LEU A 43 30.21 -18.80 15.99
N GLY A 44 29.36 -18.52 16.98
CA GLY A 44 29.35 -19.21 18.28
C GLY A 44 30.52 -18.82 19.19
N LYS A 45 31.30 -17.80 18.82
CA LYS A 45 32.45 -17.35 19.61
C LYS A 45 31.97 -16.41 20.73
N GLY A 46 31.73 -16.97 21.92
CA GLY A 46 31.47 -16.19 23.13
C GLY A 46 30.52 -16.86 24.13
N ASN A 47 30.61 -16.45 25.39
CA ASN A 47 29.78 -16.95 26.48
C ASN A 47 28.36 -16.35 26.43
N LEU A 48 27.40 -17.00 27.08
CA LEU A 48 26.00 -16.55 27.15
C LEU A 48 25.85 -15.09 27.60
N ALA A 49 26.66 -14.65 28.57
CA ALA A 49 26.69 -13.27 29.04
C ALA A 49 27.02 -12.27 27.92
N ARG A 50 27.99 -12.58 27.05
CA ARG A 50 28.39 -11.73 25.91
C ARG A 50 27.29 -11.66 24.86
N LYS A 51 26.53 -12.75 24.68
CA LYS A 51 25.36 -12.77 23.79
C LYS A 51 24.24 -11.87 24.32
N ASN A 52 23.95 -11.95 25.62
CA ASN A 52 22.93 -11.11 26.26
C ASN A 52 23.31 -9.62 26.22
N GLU A 53 24.59 -9.30 26.45
CA GLU A 53 25.10 -7.92 26.31
C GLU A 53 24.95 -7.41 24.87
N PHE A 54 25.25 -8.25 23.87
CA PHE A 54 25.05 -7.91 22.47
C PHE A 54 23.58 -7.63 22.14
N LEU A 55 22.65 -8.49 22.61
CA LEU A 55 21.21 -8.28 22.42
C LEU A 55 20.72 -6.97 23.04
N HIS A 56 21.14 -6.66 24.26
CA HIS A 56 20.84 -5.36 24.88
C HIS A 56 21.42 -4.17 24.10
N THR A 57 22.58 -4.36 23.46
CA THR A 57 23.17 -3.33 22.59
C THR A 57 22.35 -3.12 21.31
N LEU A 58 21.68 -4.15 20.79
CA LEU A 58 20.79 -4.02 19.63
C LEU A 58 19.55 -3.19 19.94
N ASP A 59 18.97 -3.36 21.13
CA ASP A 59 17.82 -2.56 21.58
C ASP A 59 18.13 -1.06 21.66
N THR A 60 19.41 -0.72 21.93
CA THR A 60 19.90 0.65 22.07
C THR A 60 20.69 1.17 20.85
N LEU A 61 20.73 0.39 19.76
CA LEU A 61 21.53 0.65 18.56
C LEU A 61 21.29 2.03 17.93
N PHE A 62 20.04 2.47 17.95
CA PHE A 62 19.62 3.73 17.34
C PHE A 62 19.69 4.94 18.29
N ASP A 63 20.33 4.83 19.46
CA ASP A 63 20.63 6.00 20.30
C ASP A 63 21.80 6.81 19.72
N ILE A 64 21.47 7.56 18.66
CA ILE A 64 22.35 8.45 17.89
C ILE A 64 22.56 9.82 18.55
N LEU A 65 21.96 10.05 19.73
CA LEU A 65 22.12 11.30 20.46
C LEU A 65 23.49 11.37 21.15
N THR A 66 24.02 12.58 21.22
CA THR A 66 25.32 12.87 21.85
C THR A 66 25.23 12.94 23.37
N CYS A 67 24.17 13.55 23.92
CA CYS A 67 23.92 13.55 25.36
C CYS A 67 23.52 12.15 25.84
N LYS A 68 24.25 11.61 26.82
CA LYS A 68 23.97 10.31 27.48
C LYS A 68 23.51 10.45 28.93
N CYS A 69 23.09 11.63 29.35
CA CYS A 69 22.61 11.86 30.71
C CYS A 69 21.32 11.08 30.98
N SER A 70 21.15 10.67 32.24
CA SER A 70 19.97 9.94 32.70
C SER A 70 18.74 10.83 32.70
N ILE A 71 17.61 10.30 32.21
CA ILE A 71 16.32 11.00 32.17
C ILE A 71 15.44 10.40 33.26
N GLN A 72 14.93 11.25 34.13
CA GLN A 72 14.06 10.84 35.24
C GLN A 72 12.61 11.17 34.93
N LEU A 73 11.70 10.27 35.34
CA LEU A 73 10.27 10.54 35.31
C LEU A 73 9.86 11.07 36.68
N CYS A 74 9.00 12.07 36.69
CA CYS A 74 8.44 12.62 37.92
C CYS A 74 7.68 11.56 38.73
N SER A 75 7.13 10.53 38.07
CA SER A 75 6.43 9.42 38.73
C SER A 75 7.34 8.42 39.45
N GLU A 76 8.63 8.35 39.06
CA GLU A 76 9.58 7.33 39.55
C GLU A 76 10.56 7.88 40.60
N SER A 77 10.59 9.20 40.78
CA SER A 77 11.54 9.89 41.65
C SER A 77 10.78 10.81 42.61
N ASN A 78 11.25 10.93 43.85
CA ASN A 78 10.79 11.96 44.80
C ASN A 78 11.25 13.34 44.29
N CYS A 79 10.61 13.80 43.22
CA CYS A 79 10.93 15.04 42.56
C CYS A 79 10.42 16.19 43.43
N SER A 80 11.31 17.08 43.86
CA SER A 80 11.00 18.21 44.75
C SER A 80 10.15 19.31 44.08
N HIS A 81 9.63 19.07 42.88
CA HIS A 81 8.85 20.04 42.12
C HIS A 81 7.35 19.81 42.30
N SER A 82 6.74 20.61 43.16
CA SER A 82 5.31 20.64 43.51
C SER A 82 4.44 21.39 42.48
N GLY A 83 4.63 21.16 41.18
CA GLY A 83 3.90 21.88 40.14
C GLY A 83 3.56 21.01 38.94
N LYS A 84 2.36 21.18 38.38
CA LYS A 84 1.89 20.56 37.13
C LYS A 84 2.80 21.00 35.98
N ARG A 85 3.86 20.23 35.68
CA ARG A 85 4.56 20.37 34.41
C ARG A 85 3.69 19.78 33.32
N GLU A 86 3.73 20.37 32.12
CA GLU A 86 3.12 19.77 30.93
C GLU A 86 3.82 18.47 30.52
N ASN A 87 5.10 18.28 30.89
CA ASN A 87 5.89 17.07 30.62
C ASN A 87 6.28 16.37 31.93
N ASN A 88 6.11 15.04 31.98
CA ASN A 88 6.38 14.21 33.16
C ASN A 88 7.83 13.73 33.27
N SER A 89 8.73 14.23 32.42
CA SER A 89 10.14 13.86 32.39
C SER A 89 11.06 15.07 32.57
N HIS A 90 12.18 14.86 33.28
CA HIS A 90 13.22 15.85 33.49
C HIS A 90 14.62 15.26 33.35
N ILE A 91 15.59 16.11 33.00
CA ILE A 91 16.99 15.74 32.77
C ILE A 91 17.90 16.77 33.43
N ASP A 92 18.73 16.32 34.37
CA ASP A 92 19.78 17.15 34.95
C ASP A 92 21.08 16.93 34.16
N CYS A 93 21.21 17.65 33.03
CA CYS A 93 22.36 17.56 32.12
C CYS A 93 23.17 18.87 32.12
N GLY A 94 24.45 18.75 32.47
CA GLY A 94 25.47 19.81 32.36
C GLY A 94 26.04 19.98 30.95
N CYS A 95 25.45 19.33 29.94
CA CYS A 95 25.94 19.33 28.57
C CYS A 95 25.72 20.70 27.88
N PRO A 96 26.55 21.08 26.89
CA PRO A 96 26.33 22.31 26.11
C PRO A 96 24.94 22.32 25.46
N ARG A 97 24.29 23.50 25.37
CA ARG A 97 22.91 23.65 24.85
C ARG A 97 22.67 22.92 23.52
N GLU A 98 23.66 22.94 22.65
CA GLU A 98 23.62 22.35 21.29
C GLU A 98 23.59 20.81 21.32
N LYS A 99 24.11 20.20 22.39
CA LYS A 99 24.15 18.75 22.59
C LYS A 99 23.04 18.26 23.52
N LYS A 100 22.23 19.16 24.10
CA LYS A 100 21.13 18.80 25.00
C LYS A 100 19.98 18.16 24.22
N ILE A 101 19.29 17.26 24.89
CA ILE A 101 18.07 16.62 24.37
C ILE A 101 16.91 17.63 24.54
N PRO A 102 16.10 17.89 23.49
CA PRO A 102 14.94 18.76 23.61
C PRO A 102 13.94 18.25 24.66
N VAL A 103 13.31 19.16 25.41
CA VAL A 103 12.39 18.83 26.51
C VAL A 103 11.16 18.03 26.05
N LEU A 104 10.67 18.31 24.84
CA LEU A 104 9.56 17.57 24.22
C LEU A 104 9.92 16.10 23.93
N GLU A 105 11.19 15.82 23.70
CA GLU A 105 11.67 14.49 23.30
C GLU A 105 12.12 13.64 24.50
N LEU A 106 12.12 14.17 25.73
CA LEU A 106 12.67 13.48 26.89
C LEU A 106 11.94 12.18 27.21
N GLU A 107 10.60 12.16 27.12
CA GLU A 107 9.80 10.96 27.34
C GLU A 107 10.09 9.90 26.27
N PHE A 108 10.10 10.33 25.00
CA PHE A 108 10.39 9.45 23.87
C PHE A 108 11.80 8.86 23.96
N ILE A 109 12.82 9.69 24.22
CA ILE A 109 14.21 9.26 24.31
C ILE A 109 14.44 8.38 25.53
N LYS A 110 13.81 8.68 26.67
CA LYS A 110 13.84 7.76 27.81
C LYS A 110 13.24 6.40 27.41
N ALA A 111 12.06 6.41 26.81
CA ALA A 111 11.40 5.20 26.35
C ALA A 111 12.25 4.42 25.34
N GLN A 112 13.01 5.08 24.45
CA GLN A 112 13.97 4.42 23.55
C GLN A 112 15.16 3.81 24.30
N ARG A 113 15.71 4.50 25.30
CA ARG A 113 16.86 4.04 26.08
C ARG A 113 16.55 2.89 27.02
N THR A 114 15.32 2.84 27.51
CA THR A 114 14.85 1.80 28.44
C THR A 114 14.10 0.68 27.72
N LYS A 115 14.16 0.61 26.38
CA LYS A 115 13.59 -0.53 25.65
C LYS A 115 14.27 -1.81 26.09
N ALA A 116 13.47 -2.77 26.53
CA ALA A 116 13.88 -4.15 26.73
C ALA A 116 13.07 -5.01 25.76
N GLU A 117 13.72 -5.98 25.12
CA GLU A 117 13.08 -7.01 24.31
C GLU A 117 12.36 -6.47 23.05
N GLY A 118 12.84 -5.36 22.49
CA GLY A 118 12.30 -4.80 21.25
C GLY A 118 10.89 -4.21 21.32
N GLN A 119 10.26 -4.14 22.50
CA GLN A 119 8.95 -3.50 22.71
C GLN A 119 9.12 -2.23 23.55
N GLY A 120 8.93 -1.07 22.92
CA GLY A 120 8.89 0.22 23.64
C GLY A 120 7.48 0.78 23.66
N SER A 121 7.12 1.50 24.72
CA SER A 121 5.84 2.22 24.84
C SER A 121 5.61 3.20 23.68
N MET A 122 6.68 3.75 23.11
CA MET A 122 6.65 4.68 22.00
C MET A 122 7.54 4.17 20.86
N GLN A 123 6.96 3.44 19.90
CA GLN A 123 7.66 2.98 18.70
C GLN A 123 7.10 3.63 17.44
N MET A 124 7.99 4.21 16.63
CA MET A 124 7.65 4.62 15.27
C MET A 124 7.35 3.37 14.44
N GLY A 125 6.13 3.25 13.92
CA GLY A 125 5.69 2.08 13.15
C GLY A 125 5.18 0.90 13.98
N SER A 126 4.66 1.15 15.19
CA SER A 126 3.90 0.13 15.92
C SER A 126 2.78 -0.44 15.04
N ILE A 127 2.69 -1.77 14.99
CA ILE A 127 1.60 -2.49 14.34
C ILE A 127 0.27 -1.96 14.91
N ASP A 128 -0.57 -1.40 14.05
CA ASP A 128 -1.93 -0.99 14.43
C ASP A 128 -2.70 -2.25 14.85
N TYR A 129 -2.72 -2.50 16.15
CA TYR A 129 -3.31 -3.70 16.73
C TYR A 129 -4.80 -3.85 16.36
N SER A 130 -5.50 -2.74 16.20
CA SER A 130 -6.92 -2.75 15.80
C SER A 130 -7.06 -3.21 14.35
N GLU A 131 -6.21 -2.72 13.46
CA GLU A 131 -6.26 -3.03 12.04
C GLU A 131 -5.69 -4.42 11.76
N THR A 132 -4.64 -4.84 12.44
CA THR A 132 -4.09 -6.20 12.37
C THR A 132 -5.10 -7.23 12.84
N LYS A 133 -5.86 -6.96 13.92
CA LYS A 133 -6.98 -7.82 14.33
C LYS A 133 -8.04 -7.95 13.25
N LYS A 134 -8.44 -6.84 12.61
CA LYS A 134 -9.40 -6.85 11.50
C LYS A 134 -8.88 -7.64 10.30
N GLN A 135 -7.61 -7.45 9.94
CA GLN A 135 -6.98 -8.17 8.83
C GLN A 135 -6.93 -9.68 9.08
N ILE A 136 -6.54 -10.11 10.29
CA ILE A 136 -6.56 -11.52 10.69
C ILE A 136 -8.00 -12.08 10.63
N ALA A 137 -8.99 -11.35 11.14
CA ALA A 137 -10.39 -11.77 11.09
C ALA A 137 -10.91 -11.90 9.65
N ASN A 138 -10.55 -10.95 8.77
CA ASN A 138 -10.92 -10.96 7.36
C ASN A 138 -10.23 -12.09 6.59
N ALA A 139 -8.96 -12.39 6.89
CA ALA A 139 -8.24 -13.51 6.32
C ALA A 139 -8.92 -14.85 6.68
N LYS A 140 -9.26 -15.06 7.96
CA LYS A 140 -10.01 -16.25 8.41
C LYS A 140 -11.37 -16.38 7.71
N LYS A 141 -12.12 -15.28 7.55
CA LYS A 141 -13.39 -15.29 6.80
C LYS A 141 -13.19 -15.70 5.35
N ARG A 142 -12.16 -15.17 4.66
CA ARG A 142 -11.85 -15.51 3.27
C ARG A 142 -11.43 -16.98 3.10
N GLU A 143 -10.75 -17.54 4.09
CA GLU A 143 -10.38 -18.95 4.11
C GLU A 143 -11.60 -19.86 4.28
N GLN A 144 -12.48 -19.55 5.24
CA GLN A 144 -13.75 -20.28 5.43
C GLN A 144 -14.67 -20.22 4.21
N ILE A 145 -14.71 -19.09 3.50
CA ILE A 145 -15.48 -18.96 2.25
C ILE A 145 -14.89 -19.88 1.18
N ARG A 146 -13.56 -19.88 0.99
CA ARG A 146 -12.88 -20.74 0.02
C ARG A 146 -13.11 -22.23 0.30
N GLU A 147 -13.03 -22.66 1.56
CA GLU A 147 -13.33 -24.04 1.95
C GLU A 147 -14.78 -24.44 1.64
N ARG A 148 -15.74 -23.55 1.89
CA ARG A 148 -17.16 -23.79 1.56
C ARG A 148 -17.39 -23.90 0.07
N GLU A 149 -16.74 -23.05 -0.73
CA GLU A 149 -16.82 -23.11 -2.18
C GLU A 149 -16.20 -24.39 -2.74
N GLN A 150 -15.05 -24.82 -2.23
CA GLN A 150 -14.42 -26.09 -2.61
C GLN A 150 -15.32 -27.30 -2.28
N LYS A 151 -15.90 -27.34 -1.07
CA LYS A 151 -16.85 -28.41 -0.69
C LYS A 151 -18.09 -28.44 -1.58
N LYS A 152 -18.60 -27.28 -2.01
CA LYS A 152 -19.72 -27.22 -2.96
C LYS A 152 -19.35 -27.75 -4.33
N LYS A 153 -18.15 -27.41 -4.84
CA LYS A 153 -17.64 -27.91 -6.12
C LYS A 153 -17.46 -29.43 -6.13
N MET A 154 -16.83 -29.99 -5.08
CA MET A 154 -16.68 -31.45 -4.98
C MET A 154 -18.03 -32.16 -4.96
N LYS A 155 -19.01 -31.64 -4.20
CA LYS A 155 -20.37 -32.21 -4.19
C LYS A 155 -21.10 -32.12 -5.53
N SER A 156 -20.91 -31.03 -6.29
CA SER A 156 -21.52 -30.91 -7.62
C SER A 156 -20.87 -31.84 -8.63
N GLU A 157 -19.54 -31.98 -8.57
CA GLU A 157 -18.79 -32.91 -9.44
C GLU A 157 -19.20 -34.37 -9.14
N GLU A 158 -19.30 -34.77 -7.87
CA GLU A 158 -19.82 -36.09 -7.48
C GLU A 158 -21.29 -36.33 -7.91
N ALA A 159 -22.12 -35.29 -7.98
CA ALA A 159 -23.50 -35.41 -8.43
C ALA A 159 -23.58 -35.63 -9.95
N ILE A 160 -22.81 -34.86 -10.72
CA ILE A 160 -22.68 -35.02 -12.18
C ILE A 160 -22.16 -36.42 -12.51
N GLN A 161 -21.14 -36.89 -11.77
CA GLN A 161 -20.55 -38.21 -12.01
C GLN A 161 -21.53 -39.36 -11.73
N ARG A 162 -22.34 -39.27 -10.67
CA ARG A 162 -23.43 -40.25 -10.44
C ARG A 162 -24.50 -40.21 -11.52
N GLU A 163 -24.83 -39.02 -12.02
CA GLU A 163 -25.84 -38.86 -13.07
C GLU A 163 -25.34 -39.41 -14.42
N GLU A 164 -24.04 -39.21 -14.73
CA GLU A 164 -23.37 -39.85 -15.88
C GLU A 164 -23.34 -41.38 -15.75
N GLU A 165 -22.98 -41.93 -14.60
CA GLU A 165 -23.02 -43.39 -14.36
C GLU A 165 -24.44 -43.95 -14.56
N LEU A 166 -25.47 -43.29 -14.04
CA LEU A 166 -26.86 -43.71 -14.21
C LEU A 166 -27.31 -43.67 -15.68
N CYS A 167 -26.93 -42.61 -16.41
CA CYS A 167 -27.20 -42.49 -17.85
C CYS A 167 -26.50 -43.59 -18.65
N GLN A 168 -25.28 -43.95 -18.26
CA GLN A 168 -24.49 -44.97 -18.93
C GLN A 168 -25.04 -46.38 -18.69
N ASP A 169 -25.53 -46.67 -17.48
CA ASP A 169 -26.22 -47.93 -17.16
C ASP A 169 -27.54 -48.09 -17.95
N VAL A 170 -28.30 -47.00 -18.10
CA VAL A 170 -29.54 -47.00 -18.91
C VAL A 170 -29.22 -47.22 -20.39
N TYR A 171 -28.15 -46.62 -20.91
CA TYR A 171 -27.72 -46.80 -22.29
C TYR A 171 -27.25 -48.25 -22.56
N HIS A 172 -26.50 -48.84 -21.62
CA HIS A 172 -26.04 -50.23 -21.73
C HIS A 172 -27.20 -51.24 -21.63
N PHE A 173 -28.27 -50.91 -20.89
CA PHE A 173 -29.49 -51.73 -20.82
C PHE A 173 -30.30 -51.70 -22.14
N PHE A 174 -30.33 -50.55 -22.84
CA PHE A 174 -31.10 -50.39 -24.09
C PHE A 174 -30.39 -50.99 -25.32
N ASP A 175 -29.04 -51.01 -25.32
CA ASP A 175 -28.22 -51.59 -26.40
C ASP A 175 -28.25 -53.14 -26.42
N SER A 176 -28.76 -53.77 -25.36
CA SER A 176 -28.95 -55.23 -25.31
C SER A 176 -30.31 -55.70 -25.86
N SER A 177 -31.17 -54.80 -26.38
CA SER A 177 -32.52 -55.19 -26.84
C SER A 177 -33.02 -54.57 -28.16
N SER A 178 -32.17 -54.27 -29.15
CA SER A 178 -32.69 -53.90 -30.49
C SER A 178 -31.85 -54.45 -31.63
N ASP A 179 -32.35 -55.56 -32.19
CA ASP A 179 -32.12 -55.99 -33.57
C ASP A 179 -32.93 -55.11 -34.55
N GLU A 180 -32.25 -54.72 -35.64
CA GLU A 180 -32.70 -54.28 -36.96
C GLU A 180 -33.75 -53.14 -37.14
N GLN A 181 -33.40 -52.08 -37.89
CA GLN A 181 -33.72 -51.91 -39.33
C GLN A 181 -33.40 -50.49 -39.85
N GLU A 182 -33.04 -50.46 -41.13
CA GLU A 182 -32.75 -49.31 -42.00
C GLU A 182 -33.91 -48.30 -42.11
N ALA A 183 -33.61 -47.03 -42.44
CA ALA A 183 -34.09 -46.38 -43.67
C ALA A 183 -33.71 -44.89 -43.75
N THR A 184 -33.82 -44.41 -44.98
CA THR A 184 -33.27 -43.22 -45.63
C THR A 184 -34.12 -41.94 -45.45
N SER A 185 -33.69 -40.88 -46.17
CA SER A 185 -34.41 -39.66 -46.61
C SER A 185 -34.22 -38.40 -45.74
N ASP A 186 -34.24 -37.17 -46.25
CA ASP A 186 -33.95 -36.54 -47.55
C ASP A 186 -33.97 -35.01 -47.30
N ASP A 187 -33.27 -34.27 -48.18
CA ASP A 187 -33.42 -32.88 -48.62
C ASP A 187 -34.03 -31.76 -47.73
N SER A 188 -33.27 -30.68 -47.53
CA SER A 188 -33.77 -29.32 -47.82
C SER A 188 -32.67 -28.26 -47.81
N SER A 189 -32.51 -27.66 -48.97
CA SER A 189 -31.67 -26.53 -49.31
C SER A 189 -31.99 -25.23 -48.55
N LYS A 190 -30.94 -24.50 -48.12
CA LYS A 190 -31.01 -23.06 -47.90
C LYS A 190 -29.64 -22.41 -48.17
N GLU A 191 -29.64 -21.46 -49.10
CA GLU A 191 -28.46 -20.70 -49.52
C GLU A 191 -27.73 -20.03 -48.34
N PRO A 192 -26.38 -20.06 -48.30
CA PRO A 192 -25.62 -19.33 -47.28
C PRO A 192 -25.54 -17.84 -47.62
N SER A 193 -26.17 -17.00 -46.81
CA SER A 193 -25.86 -15.56 -46.73
C SER A 193 -24.39 -15.36 -46.34
N GLU A 194 -23.71 -14.41 -46.99
CA GLU A 194 -22.31 -14.06 -46.73
C GLU A 194 -21.98 -13.90 -45.23
N PRO A 195 -20.89 -14.49 -44.72
CA PRO A 195 -20.55 -14.39 -43.31
C PRO A 195 -20.01 -12.99 -42.99
N LEU A 196 -20.74 -12.23 -42.17
CA LEU A 196 -20.23 -11.04 -41.49
C LEU A 196 -18.88 -11.34 -40.83
N PRO A 197 -17.89 -10.40 -40.90
CA PRO A 197 -16.56 -10.65 -40.38
C PRO A 197 -16.63 -11.04 -38.90
N LYS A 198 -16.15 -12.25 -38.60
CA LYS A 198 -16.06 -12.77 -37.23
C LYS A 198 -15.28 -11.76 -36.39
N LYS A 199 -15.98 -11.05 -35.51
CA LYS A 199 -15.34 -10.17 -34.51
C LYS A 199 -14.31 -11.00 -33.77
N MET A 200 -13.03 -10.65 -33.90
CA MET A 200 -11.96 -11.24 -33.11
C MET A 200 -12.35 -11.13 -31.64
N LYS A 201 -12.60 -12.28 -31.00
CA LYS A 201 -12.74 -12.34 -29.54
C LYS A 201 -11.35 -12.10 -28.98
N TYR A 202 -11.07 -10.87 -28.56
CA TYR A 202 -9.87 -10.57 -27.79
C TYR A 202 -9.81 -11.49 -26.56
N ASN A 203 -8.63 -12.02 -26.27
CA ASN A 203 -8.41 -12.89 -25.11
C ASN A 203 -8.43 -12.03 -23.83
N THR A 204 -9.57 -11.94 -23.15
CA THR A 204 -9.80 -11.04 -22.00
C THR A 204 -9.33 -11.60 -20.65
N ARG A 205 -8.58 -12.71 -20.64
CA ARG A 205 -8.22 -13.45 -19.41
C ARG A 205 -7.39 -12.64 -18.38
N ASN A 206 -6.78 -11.52 -18.77
CA ASN A 206 -5.89 -10.72 -17.90
C ASN A 206 -6.24 -9.21 -17.83
N ILE A 207 -7.46 -8.82 -18.21
CA ILE A 207 -7.88 -7.41 -18.13
C ILE A 207 -8.43 -7.13 -16.72
N SER A 208 -7.94 -6.09 -16.05
CA SER A 208 -8.40 -5.72 -14.71
C SER A 208 -9.91 -5.41 -14.71
N ASN A 209 -10.60 -5.70 -13.61
CA ASN A 209 -12.05 -5.47 -13.49
C ASN A 209 -12.48 -4.02 -13.79
N ILE A 210 -11.58 -3.05 -13.58
CA ILE A 210 -11.78 -1.63 -13.87
C ILE A 210 -11.78 -1.40 -15.39
N ALA A 211 -10.82 -1.97 -16.12
CA ALA A 211 -10.77 -1.89 -17.58
C ALA A 211 -11.91 -2.66 -18.25
N LEU A 212 -12.35 -3.79 -17.67
CA LEU A 212 -13.54 -4.51 -18.13
C LEU A 212 -14.83 -3.71 -17.93
N ALA A 213 -14.92 -2.89 -16.86
CA ALA A 213 -16.06 -1.99 -16.63
C ALA A 213 -16.07 -0.85 -17.67
N SER A 214 -14.92 -0.23 -17.96
CA SER A 214 -14.82 0.77 -19.03
C SER A 214 -15.21 0.20 -20.40
N ILE A 215 -14.81 -1.03 -20.72
CA ILE A 215 -15.22 -1.70 -21.96
C ILE A 215 -16.74 -2.01 -21.97
N ARG A 216 -17.31 -2.39 -20.82
CA ARG A 216 -18.75 -2.69 -20.70
C ARG A 216 -19.64 -1.45 -20.81
N HIS A 217 -19.16 -0.29 -20.36
CA HIS A 217 -19.93 0.96 -20.36
C HIS A 217 -19.63 1.89 -21.55
N HIS A 218 -18.55 1.66 -22.31
CA HIS A 218 -18.14 2.52 -23.44
C HIS A 218 -17.89 1.74 -24.74
N ALA A 219 -18.57 0.62 -24.96
CA ALA A 219 -18.49 -0.12 -26.21
C ALA A 219 -19.10 0.69 -27.37
N GLY A 220 -18.31 1.58 -27.98
CA GLY A 220 -18.63 2.15 -29.29
C GLY A 220 -18.04 3.50 -29.67
N LEU A 221 -17.43 4.27 -28.76
CA LEU A 221 -17.17 5.71 -29.02
C LEU A 221 -15.70 6.16 -28.84
N LEU A 222 -14.74 5.24 -28.79
CA LEU A 222 -13.33 5.66 -28.81
C LEU A 222 -12.94 6.00 -30.25
N PRO A 223 -12.50 7.24 -30.54
CA PRO A 223 -12.03 7.59 -31.87
C PRO A 223 -10.82 6.72 -32.23
N PRO A 224 -10.71 6.27 -33.49
CA PRO A 224 -9.58 5.47 -33.94
C PRO A 224 -8.28 6.28 -33.77
N ILE A 225 -7.29 5.68 -33.10
CA ILE A 225 -5.99 6.31 -32.86
C ILE A 225 -5.13 6.19 -34.12
N ASN A 226 -4.61 7.31 -34.61
CA ASN A 226 -3.66 7.32 -35.71
C ASN A 226 -2.24 7.01 -35.21
N VAL A 227 -1.83 5.75 -35.34
CA VAL A 227 -0.51 5.25 -34.93
C VAL A 227 0.66 5.85 -35.72
N ASN A 228 0.41 6.50 -36.85
CA ASN A 228 1.44 7.13 -37.69
C ASN A 228 1.59 8.64 -37.43
N ALA A 229 0.89 9.18 -36.44
CA ALA A 229 0.95 10.60 -36.13
C ALA A 229 2.33 10.99 -35.58
N THR A 230 2.94 12.01 -36.20
CA THR A 230 4.21 12.59 -35.73
C THR A 230 3.99 13.71 -34.71
N LYS A 231 2.77 14.24 -34.64
CA LYS A 231 2.35 15.30 -33.72
C LYS A 231 1.13 14.86 -32.91
N LEU A 232 1.08 15.29 -31.65
CA LEU A 232 -0.01 14.92 -30.73
C LEU A 232 -1.40 15.35 -31.23
N SER A 233 -1.49 16.47 -31.96
CA SER A 233 -2.73 16.97 -32.55
C SER A 233 -3.29 16.08 -33.66
N GLU A 234 -2.47 15.22 -34.25
CA GLU A 234 -2.84 14.32 -35.36
C GLU A 234 -3.13 12.89 -34.86
N LEU A 235 -2.91 12.63 -33.55
CA LEU A 235 -3.04 11.32 -32.93
C LEU A 235 -4.51 10.88 -32.82
N VAL A 236 -5.41 11.84 -32.62
CA VAL A 236 -6.85 11.63 -32.47
C VAL A 236 -7.58 12.74 -33.22
N ASP A 237 -8.53 12.37 -34.06
CA ASP A 237 -9.41 13.34 -34.71
C ASP A 237 -10.48 13.84 -33.73
N LEU A 238 -10.24 15.04 -33.19
CA LEU A 238 -11.13 15.71 -32.23
C LEU A 238 -12.35 16.38 -32.90
N SER A 239 -12.44 16.33 -34.24
CA SER A 239 -13.59 16.85 -34.99
C SER A 239 -14.76 15.86 -35.06
N LEU A 240 -14.52 14.59 -34.75
CA LEU A 240 -15.56 13.58 -34.56
C LEU A 240 -16.30 13.84 -33.24
N GLU A 241 -17.63 13.62 -33.22
CA GLU A 241 -18.48 13.81 -32.04
C GLU A 241 -17.85 13.17 -30.79
N VAL A 242 -17.36 14.05 -29.92
CA VAL A 242 -16.38 13.75 -28.88
C VAL A 242 -16.99 12.88 -27.78
N LEU A 243 -16.26 11.84 -27.39
CA LEU A 243 -16.55 11.03 -26.20
C LEU A 243 -16.50 11.92 -24.95
N GLU A 244 -17.64 12.08 -24.28
CA GLU A 244 -17.70 12.76 -23.00
C GLU A 244 -16.86 12.00 -21.95
N PRO A 245 -16.04 12.70 -21.14
CA PRO A 245 -15.33 12.05 -20.05
C PRO A 245 -16.30 11.35 -19.10
N PRO A 246 -15.96 10.21 -18.47
CA PRO A 246 -16.87 9.44 -17.61
C PRO A 246 -17.47 10.22 -16.44
N LEU A 247 -16.88 11.36 -16.09
CA LEU A 247 -17.38 12.26 -15.05
C LEU A 247 -18.58 13.10 -15.51
N THR A 248 -18.71 13.34 -16.82
CA THR A 248 -19.76 14.18 -17.40
C THR A 248 -20.85 13.38 -18.12
N THR A 249 -20.67 12.08 -18.32
CA THR A 249 -21.63 11.20 -19.00
C THR A 249 -23.01 11.12 -18.35
N SER A 250 -23.11 11.43 -17.05
CA SER A 250 -24.38 11.48 -16.32
C SER A 250 -24.98 12.90 -16.23
N LEU A 251 -24.30 13.92 -16.77
CA LEU A 251 -24.70 15.31 -16.67
C LEU A 251 -25.36 15.77 -17.97
N THR A 252 -26.46 16.51 -17.84
CA THR A 252 -27.13 17.13 -18.98
C THR A 252 -26.35 18.36 -19.47
N SER A 253 -26.52 18.73 -20.74
CA SER A 253 -25.87 19.92 -21.31
C SER A 253 -26.26 21.23 -20.60
N GLN A 254 -27.39 21.26 -19.90
CA GLN A 254 -27.80 22.40 -19.08
C GLN A 254 -27.05 22.44 -17.74
N GLU A 255 -26.85 21.30 -17.08
CA GLU A 255 -26.03 21.21 -15.86
C GLU A 255 -24.56 21.55 -16.13
N LEU A 256 -24.03 21.17 -17.30
CA LEU A 256 -22.68 21.56 -17.74
C LEU A 256 -22.55 23.09 -17.91
N ARG A 257 -23.58 23.76 -18.44
CA ARG A 257 -23.62 25.23 -18.52
C ARG A 257 -23.70 25.87 -17.14
N ASN A 258 -24.49 25.29 -16.23
CA ASN A 258 -24.59 25.77 -14.85
C ASN A 258 -23.26 25.63 -14.09
N LEU A 259 -22.47 24.56 -14.33
CA LEU A 259 -21.13 24.41 -13.75
C LEU A 259 -20.13 25.45 -14.29
N LYS A 260 -20.32 25.94 -15.51
CA LYS A 260 -19.51 27.03 -16.08
C LYS A 260 -19.82 28.37 -15.41
N GLU A 261 -21.08 28.62 -15.10
CA GLU A 261 -21.54 29.86 -14.43
C GLU A 261 -21.29 29.82 -12.90
N THR A 262 -21.43 28.65 -12.30
CA THR A 262 -21.21 28.41 -10.87
C THR A 262 -20.24 27.24 -10.69
N PRO A 263 -18.92 27.53 -10.61
CA PRO A 263 -17.94 26.48 -10.41
C PRO A 263 -18.19 25.78 -9.07
N MET A 264 -18.06 24.45 -9.09
CA MET A 264 -18.23 23.62 -7.92
C MET A 264 -17.31 24.08 -6.79
N GLN A 265 -17.89 24.45 -5.64
CA GLN A 265 -17.10 24.81 -4.46
C GLN A 265 -16.58 23.55 -3.79
N VAL A 266 -15.30 23.26 -4.00
CA VAL A 266 -14.64 22.16 -3.30
C VAL A 266 -14.34 22.62 -1.88
N PRO A 267 -14.76 21.86 -0.83
CA PRO A 267 -14.41 22.20 0.54
C PRO A 267 -12.88 22.24 0.70
N LYS A 268 -12.40 23.06 1.63
CA LYS A 268 -10.96 23.21 1.88
C LYS A 268 -10.40 21.93 2.50
N TRP A 269 -10.07 20.97 1.65
CA TRP A 269 -9.40 19.75 2.06
C TRP A 269 -8.00 20.11 2.58
N PRO A 270 -7.56 19.52 3.70
CA PRO A 270 -6.20 19.72 4.17
C PRO A 270 -5.22 19.06 3.20
N SER A 271 -4.69 19.83 2.26
CA SER A 271 -3.71 19.38 1.26
C SER A 271 -2.34 19.03 1.86
N HIS A 272 -2.11 19.38 3.13
CA HIS A 272 -0.85 19.20 3.86
C HIS A 272 -1.01 18.25 5.06
N THR A 273 -1.85 17.23 4.95
CA THR A 273 -1.81 16.18 5.97
C THR A 273 -0.47 15.45 5.89
N GLN A 274 0.03 15.03 7.04
CA GLN A 274 1.28 14.26 7.14
C GLN A 274 1.24 12.98 6.28
N SER A 275 0.05 12.41 6.06
CA SER A 275 -0.14 11.25 5.18
C SER A 275 0.11 11.58 3.70
N VAL A 276 -0.37 12.75 3.23
CA VAL A 276 -0.15 13.21 1.85
C VAL A 276 1.34 13.47 1.63
N GLU A 277 2.02 14.14 2.56
CA GLU A 277 3.46 14.41 2.45
C GLU A 277 4.30 13.13 2.43
N ARG A 278 3.96 12.14 3.27
CA ARG A 278 4.61 10.81 3.25
C ARG A 278 4.36 10.09 1.93
N CYS A 279 3.14 10.14 1.40
CA CYS A 279 2.80 9.50 0.13
C CYS A 279 3.57 10.12 -1.04
N VAL A 280 3.58 11.46 -1.14
CA VAL A 280 4.36 12.19 -2.14
C VAL A 280 5.83 11.80 -2.05
N LYS A 281 6.42 11.81 -0.83
CA LYS A 281 7.81 11.41 -0.62
C LYS A 281 8.09 9.98 -1.10
N MET A 282 7.27 9.00 -0.73
CA MET A 282 7.45 7.61 -1.16
C MET A 282 7.34 7.46 -2.68
N VAL A 283 6.38 8.13 -3.32
CA VAL A 283 6.21 8.10 -4.78
C VAL A 283 7.39 8.76 -5.48
N THR A 284 7.90 9.88 -4.97
CA THR A 284 9.08 10.55 -5.51
C THR A 284 10.34 9.69 -5.35
N GLU A 285 10.53 9.05 -4.19
CA GLU A 285 11.64 8.12 -3.96
C GLU A 285 11.55 6.91 -4.89
N ALA A 286 10.36 6.31 -5.03
CA ALA A 286 10.13 5.19 -5.94
C ALA A 286 10.34 5.59 -7.40
N ALA A 287 9.87 6.76 -7.82
CA ALA A 287 10.08 7.29 -9.16
C ALA A 287 11.56 7.60 -9.45
N GLY A 288 12.29 8.12 -8.46
CA GLY A 288 13.75 8.27 -8.54
C GLY A 288 14.51 6.95 -8.61
N HIS A 289 13.88 5.85 -8.15
CA HIS A 289 14.44 4.50 -8.19
C HIS A 289 14.09 3.72 -9.47
N VAL A 290 13.18 4.22 -10.33
CA VAL A 290 12.95 3.68 -11.67
C VAL A 290 14.12 4.10 -12.57
N TYR A 291 15.12 3.24 -12.61
CA TYR A 291 16.32 3.40 -13.42
C TYR A 291 16.08 3.07 -14.91
N SER A 292 16.49 4.03 -15.75
CA SER A 292 16.93 4.00 -17.16
C SER A 292 15.94 4.15 -18.34
N HIS A 293 16.42 4.92 -19.34
CA HIS A 293 15.90 5.07 -20.71
C HIS A 293 16.50 4.00 -21.66
N GLU A 294 17.63 3.39 -21.31
CA GLU A 294 18.29 2.27 -22.05
C GLU A 294 17.52 0.93 -21.98
N ARG A 295 16.37 0.90 -21.29
CA ARG A 295 15.36 -0.17 -21.40
C ARG A 295 14.01 0.34 -21.95
N ARG A 296 13.94 1.61 -22.37
CA ARG A 296 12.75 2.22 -22.96
C ARG A 296 12.86 2.35 -24.48
N GLU A 297 14.07 2.29 -25.05
CA GLU A 297 14.36 1.97 -26.47
C GLU A 297 15.07 0.63 -26.54
#